data_AF-A0A2H1GYC0-F1
#
_entry.id   AF-A0A2H1GYC0-F1
#
_cell.length_a   1.000
_cell.length_b   1.000
_cell.length_c   1.000
_cell.angle_alpha   90.00
_cell.angle_beta   90.00
_cell.angle_gamma   90.00
#
_symmetry.space_group_name_H-M   'P 1'
#
loop_
_entity.id
_entity.type
_entity.pdbx_description
1 polymer ?
#
loop_
_entity_poly.entity_id
_entity_poly.type
_entity_poly.pdbx_seq_one_letter_code
_entity_poly.pdbx_strand_id
1 'polypeptide(L)'
;MVSENNSRQTTANIENLPKPKHVLSPLEAMGHRGLAVDAIPKSESYATQRQWTLEYLAGACRVFGREGYAKGIAGHISVRDPEFHDRFWINPLAVHFSMMTISDLICLDMQGNVVGGNRRQPTQLV
;
A
#
# COMPACT_ATOMS: atom_id res chain seq x y z
N MET A 1 18.66 -48.96 -36.44
CA MET A 1 18.70 -48.77 -34.98
C MET A 1 19.02 -47.32 -34.66
N VAL A 2 18.02 -46.47 -34.44
CA VAL A 2 18.04 -45.41 -33.42
C VAL A 2 16.58 -45.13 -33.06
N SER A 3 16.28 -45.16 -31.76
CA SER A 3 14.98 -45.13 -31.13
C SER A 3 14.27 -43.77 -31.20
N GLU A 4 12.97 -43.80 -31.40
CA GLU A 4 12.05 -42.67 -31.25
C GLU A 4 12.02 -42.16 -29.80
N ASN A 5 12.23 -40.85 -29.64
CA ASN A 5 12.13 -40.14 -28.37
C ASN A 5 10.63 -39.95 -28.03
N ASN A 6 10.13 -40.82 -27.15
CA ASN A 6 8.77 -40.79 -26.64
C ASN A 6 8.51 -39.51 -25.82
N SER A 7 7.76 -38.59 -26.40
CA SER A 7 7.27 -37.37 -25.75
C SER A 7 6.24 -37.76 -24.70
N ARG A 8 6.64 -37.74 -23.41
CA ARG A 8 5.70 -37.86 -22.29
C ARG A 8 4.85 -36.60 -22.21
N GLN A 9 3.74 -36.57 -22.95
CA GLN A 9 2.61 -35.72 -22.64
C GLN A 9 1.99 -36.21 -21.33
N THR A 10 2.46 -35.68 -20.19
CA THR A 10 1.67 -35.69 -18.96
C THR A 10 0.65 -34.56 -19.05
N THR A 11 -0.42 -34.79 -19.81
CA THR A 11 -1.66 -34.03 -19.63
C THR A 11 -2.25 -34.47 -18.28
N ALA A 12 -1.87 -33.78 -17.20
CA ALA A 12 -2.62 -33.88 -15.96
C ALA A 12 -4.07 -33.53 -16.30
N ASN A 13 -4.96 -34.53 -16.19
CA ASN A 13 -6.34 -34.41 -16.62
C ASN A 13 -7.06 -33.42 -15.68
N ILE A 14 -7.14 -32.15 -16.11
CA ILE A 14 -7.62 -31.02 -15.29
C ILE A 14 -9.05 -31.26 -14.79
N GLU A 15 -9.82 -32.09 -15.50
CA GLU A 15 -11.19 -32.49 -15.14
C GLU A 15 -11.33 -33.21 -13.80
N ASN A 16 -10.25 -33.85 -13.30
CA ASN A 16 -10.27 -34.61 -12.05
C ASN A 16 -9.73 -33.84 -10.83
N LEU A 17 -9.46 -32.53 -10.94
CA LEU A 17 -9.24 -31.73 -9.75
C LEU A 17 -10.56 -31.64 -8.96
N PRO A 18 -10.52 -31.80 -7.62
CA PRO A 18 -11.70 -31.59 -6.79
C PRO A 18 -12.23 -30.18 -7.06
N LYS A 19 -13.43 -30.10 -7.66
CA LYS A 19 -14.11 -28.82 -7.88
C LYS A 19 -14.28 -28.15 -6.51
N PRO A 20 -13.89 -26.87 -6.36
CA PRO A 20 -13.98 -26.19 -5.08
C PRO A 20 -15.41 -26.28 -4.56
N LYS A 21 -15.58 -26.74 -3.32
CA LYS A 21 -16.89 -26.97 -2.68
C LYS A 21 -17.70 -25.67 -2.47
N HIS A 22 -17.09 -24.51 -2.75
CA HIS A 22 -17.65 -23.18 -2.63
C HIS A 22 -17.22 -22.34 -3.84
N VAL A 23 -18.09 -21.43 -4.30
CA VAL A 23 -17.76 -20.47 -5.36
C VAL A 23 -16.70 -19.51 -4.82
N LEU A 24 -15.48 -19.56 -5.37
CA LEU A 24 -14.39 -18.69 -4.95
C LEU A 24 -14.76 -17.22 -5.20
N SER A 25 -14.50 -16.34 -4.24
CA SER A 25 -14.54 -14.90 -4.48
C SER A 25 -13.52 -14.51 -5.56
N PRO A 26 -13.68 -13.35 -6.23
CA PRO A 26 -12.70 -12.90 -7.22
C PRO A 26 -11.26 -12.88 -6.70
N LEU A 27 -11.07 -12.55 -5.41
CA LEU A 27 -9.74 -12.49 -4.80
C LEU A 27 -9.15 -13.89 -4.54
N GLU A 28 -9.98 -14.84 -4.09
CA GLU A 28 -9.56 -16.24 -3.91
C GLU A 28 -9.27 -16.91 -5.26
N ALA A 29 -10.05 -16.59 -6.30
CA ALA A 29 -9.84 -17.12 -7.64
C ALA A 29 -8.53 -16.66 -8.28
N MET A 30 -8.08 -15.44 -7.98
CA MET A 30 -6.77 -14.92 -8.41
C MET A 30 -5.61 -15.41 -7.52
N GLY A 31 -5.92 -16.01 -6.37
CA GLY A 31 -4.97 -16.54 -5.42
C GLY A 31 -4.39 -17.89 -5.84
N HIS A 32 -3.10 -18.10 -5.61
CA HIS A 32 -2.53 -19.43 -5.79
C HIS A 32 -3.24 -20.42 -4.83
N ARG A 33 -3.84 -21.47 -5.39
CA ARG A 33 -4.58 -22.50 -4.63
C ARG A 33 -5.81 -21.99 -3.85
N GLY A 34 -6.46 -20.92 -4.32
CA GLY A 34 -7.65 -20.40 -3.65
C GLY A 34 -7.36 -19.55 -2.40
N LEU A 35 -6.10 -19.19 -2.16
CA LEU A 35 -5.71 -18.33 -1.05
C LEU A 35 -5.92 -16.87 -1.43
N ALA A 36 -6.94 -16.22 -0.85
CA ALA A 36 -7.03 -14.76 -0.92
C ALA A 36 -5.87 -14.12 -0.17
N VAL A 37 -5.31 -13.06 -0.75
CA VAL A 37 -4.48 -12.11 0.00
C VAL A 37 -5.40 -11.36 0.95
N ASP A 38 -4.96 -11.13 2.19
CA ASP A 38 -5.74 -10.36 3.15
C ASP A 38 -6.09 -8.99 2.55
N ALA A 39 -7.39 -8.69 2.49
CA ALA A 39 -7.86 -7.39 2.05
C ALA A 39 -7.38 -6.29 3.00
N ILE A 40 -7.47 -5.03 2.57
CA ILE A 40 -7.30 -3.87 3.47
C ILE A 40 -8.15 -4.12 4.72
N PRO A 41 -7.55 -4.13 5.93
CA PRO A 41 -8.28 -4.42 7.15
C PRO A 41 -9.49 -3.49 7.29
N LYS A 42 -10.67 -4.07 7.49
CA LYS A 42 -11.85 -3.30 7.87
C LYS A 42 -11.65 -2.83 9.30
N SER A 43 -11.45 -1.54 9.48
CA SER A 43 -11.34 -0.90 10.79
C SER A 43 -12.71 -0.69 11.42
N GLU A 44 -12.81 -0.90 12.73
CA GLU A 44 -14.04 -0.67 13.49
C GLU A 44 -14.33 0.83 13.73
N SER A 45 -13.31 1.70 13.59
CA SER A 45 -13.43 3.14 13.78
C SER A 45 -12.57 3.93 12.78
N TYR A 46 -12.97 5.19 12.51
CA TYR A 46 -12.17 6.11 11.70
C TYR A 46 -10.78 6.36 12.30
N ALA A 47 -10.65 6.38 13.62
CA ALA A 47 -9.35 6.56 14.29
C ALA A 47 -8.40 5.39 14.00
N THR A 48 -8.90 4.16 14.09
CA THR A 48 -8.12 2.95 13.74
C THR A 48 -7.77 2.93 12.25
N GLN A 49 -8.71 3.29 11.38
CA GLN A 49 -8.47 3.38 9.94
C GLN A 49 -7.38 4.40 9.60
N ARG A 50 -7.46 5.57 10.25
CA ARG A 50 -6.50 6.66 10.08
C ARG A 50 -5.12 6.19 10.51
N GLN A 51 -4.99 5.62 11.70
CA GLN A 51 -3.71 5.10 12.20
C GLN A 51 -3.08 4.12 11.21
N TRP A 52 -3.84 3.11 10.74
CA TRP A 52 -3.38 2.15 9.76
C TRP A 52 -2.95 2.81 8.43
N THR A 53 -3.74 3.78 7.97
CA THR A 53 -3.47 4.52 6.72
C THR A 53 -2.18 5.35 6.84
N LEU A 54 -1.92 5.98 7.98
CA LEU A 54 -0.71 6.76 8.22
C LEU A 54 0.54 5.89 8.35
N GLU A 55 0.41 4.71 8.98
CA GLU A 55 1.46 3.68 9.01
C GLU A 55 1.85 3.25 7.59
N TYR A 56 0.84 2.99 6.75
CA TYR A 56 1.03 2.63 5.35
C TYR A 56 1.64 3.77 4.53
N LEU A 57 1.19 5.01 4.72
CA LEU A 57 1.74 6.18 4.04
C LEU A 57 3.24 6.35 4.38
N ALA A 58 3.60 6.29 5.66
CA ALA A 58 5.00 6.35 6.07
C ALA A 58 5.82 5.18 5.49
N GLY A 59 5.24 3.98 5.43
CA GLY A 59 5.84 2.81 4.76
C GLY A 59 6.07 3.03 3.27
N ALA A 60 5.09 3.58 2.56
CA ALA A 60 5.18 3.89 1.13
C ALA A 60 6.28 4.91 0.85
N CYS A 61 6.38 5.98 1.65
CA CYS A 61 7.50 6.92 1.57
C CYS A 61 8.85 6.20 1.72
N ARG A 62 9.01 5.32 2.71
CA ARG A 62 10.27 4.59 2.90
C ARG A 62 10.60 3.66 1.74
N VAL A 63 9.61 3.02 1.12
CA VAL A 63 9.80 2.24 -0.11
C VAL A 63 10.29 3.15 -1.24
N PHE A 64 9.64 4.29 -1.48
CA PHE A 64 10.08 5.23 -2.52
C PHE A 64 11.51 5.74 -2.29
N GLY A 65 11.86 6.01 -1.02
CA GLY A 65 13.23 6.36 -0.65
C GLY A 65 14.23 5.24 -0.94
N ARG A 66 13.87 3.99 -0.65
CA ARG A 66 14.72 2.80 -0.91
C ARG A 66 14.91 2.52 -2.39
N GLU A 67 13.86 2.67 -3.20
CA GLU A 67 13.92 2.43 -4.65
C GLU A 67 14.57 3.59 -5.43
N GLY A 68 15.04 4.64 -4.74
CA GLY A 68 15.73 5.77 -5.38
C GLY A 68 14.80 6.74 -6.12
N TYR A 69 13.51 6.74 -5.80
CA TYR A 69 12.54 7.65 -6.41
C TYR A 69 12.54 9.05 -5.76
N ALA A 70 13.24 9.22 -4.65
CA ALA A 70 13.45 10.53 -4.03
C ALA A 70 14.47 11.36 -4.84
N LYS A 71 14.05 12.50 -5.37
CA LYS A 71 14.93 13.47 -6.05
C LYS A 71 15.03 14.76 -5.25
N GLY A 72 16.01 14.83 -4.35
CA GLY A 72 16.22 15.98 -3.47
C GLY A 72 15.02 16.20 -2.54
N ILE A 73 14.50 17.44 -2.50
CA ILE A 73 13.31 17.80 -1.71
C ILE A 73 11.99 17.64 -2.48
N ALA A 74 12.05 17.21 -3.75
CA ALA A 74 10.88 17.13 -4.61
C ALA A 74 10.12 15.82 -4.38
N GLY A 75 8.78 15.92 -4.41
CA GLY A 75 7.87 14.78 -4.32
C GLY A 75 6.94 14.85 -3.12
N HIS A 76 5.69 14.46 -3.34
CA HIS A 76 4.71 14.30 -2.27
C HIS A 76 3.88 13.04 -2.50
N ILE A 77 3.53 12.37 -1.41
CA ILE A 77 2.57 11.27 -1.36
C ILE A 77 1.49 11.68 -0.37
N SER A 78 0.24 11.66 -0.80
CA SER A 78 -0.90 12.07 0.01
C SER A 78 -2.01 11.04 0.01
N VAL A 79 -2.79 11.00 1.10
CA VAL A 79 -3.97 10.15 1.25
C VAL A 79 -5.10 10.93 1.90
N ARG A 80 -6.34 10.72 1.46
CA ARG A 80 -7.52 11.38 2.05
C ARG A 80 -7.77 10.85 3.46
N ASP A 81 -8.19 11.73 4.36
CA ASP A 81 -8.62 11.32 5.70
C ASP A 81 -9.91 10.46 5.63
N PRO A 82 -10.02 9.36 6.39
CA PRO A 82 -11.17 8.46 6.31
C PRO A 82 -12.46 9.05 6.92
N GLU A 83 -12.37 10.08 7.76
CA GLU A 83 -13.53 10.73 8.40
C GLU A 83 -13.85 12.08 7.74
N PHE A 84 -12.82 12.87 7.43
CA PHE A 84 -12.93 14.22 6.91
C PHE A 84 -12.52 14.28 5.44
N HIS A 85 -13.49 14.18 4.53
CA HIS A 85 -13.21 14.10 3.10
C HIS A 85 -12.61 15.37 2.50
N ASP A 86 -12.66 16.50 3.20
CA ASP A 86 -12.02 17.78 2.87
C ASP A 86 -10.58 17.87 3.38
N ARG A 87 -10.03 16.78 3.92
CA ARG A 87 -8.67 16.75 4.48
C ARG A 87 -7.84 15.64 3.86
N PHE A 88 -6.54 15.88 3.80
CA PHE A 88 -5.58 14.89 3.35
C PHE A 88 -4.31 14.92 4.20
N TRP A 89 -3.74 13.74 4.39
CA TRP A 89 -2.46 13.53 5.05
C TRP A 89 -1.37 13.48 4.00
N ILE A 90 -0.25 14.16 4.28
CA ILE A 90 0.86 14.30 3.34
C ILE A 90 2.20 14.26 4.10
N ASN A 91 3.27 13.83 3.43
CA ASN A 91 4.62 14.01 3.96
C ASN A 91 4.98 15.50 4.08
N PRO A 92 5.67 15.93 5.16
CA PRO A 92 6.12 17.30 5.28
C PRO A 92 7.23 17.62 4.27
N LEU A 93 7.42 18.92 4.03
CA LEU A 93 8.53 19.41 3.22
C LEU A 93 9.87 19.11 3.92
N ALA A 94 10.90 18.85 3.11
CA ALA A 94 12.30 18.69 3.55
C ALA A 94 12.60 17.53 4.50
N VAL A 95 11.67 16.57 4.66
CA VAL A 95 11.97 15.27 5.29
C VAL A 95 12.20 14.24 4.19
N HIS A 96 13.39 13.63 4.18
CA HIS A 96 13.72 12.61 3.19
C HIS A 96 12.80 11.38 3.32
N PHE A 97 12.33 10.86 2.20
CA PHE A 97 11.39 9.73 2.13
C PHE A 97 11.83 8.50 2.93
N SER A 98 13.13 8.17 2.94
CA SER A 98 13.66 7.03 3.72
C SER A 98 13.58 7.20 5.23
N MET A 99 13.40 8.43 5.74
CA MET A 99 13.30 8.73 7.17
C MET A 99 11.86 8.94 7.65
N MET A 100 10.88 8.82 6.76
CA MET A 100 9.49 9.15 7.08
C MET A 100 8.94 8.30 8.24
N THR A 101 8.42 8.96 9.26
CA THR A 101 7.65 8.36 10.36
C THR A 101 6.21 8.89 10.37
N ILE A 102 5.33 8.23 11.11
CA ILE A 102 3.93 8.66 11.27
C ILE A 102 3.87 10.04 11.94
N SER A 103 4.75 10.29 12.91
CA SER A 103 4.83 11.56 13.63
C SER A 103 5.31 12.73 12.78
N ASP A 104 5.86 12.49 11.58
CA ASP A 104 6.26 13.54 10.66
C ASP A 104 5.09 14.05 9.81
N LEU A 105 4.08 13.21 9.60
CA LEU A 105 2.98 13.49 8.68
C LEU A 105 2.14 14.68 9.15
N ILE A 106 1.66 15.46 8.19
CA ILE A 106 0.80 16.62 8.43
C ILE A 106 -0.55 16.41 7.76
N CYS A 107 -1.60 16.92 8.40
CA CYS A 107 -2.95 16.92 7.86
C CYS A 107 -3.29 18.33 7.37
N LEU A 108 -3.67 18.44 6.11
CA LEU A 108 -4.04 19.69 5.46
C LEU A 108 -5.54 19.70 5.13
N ASP A 109 -6.15 20.88 5.18
CA ASP A 109 -7.43 21.13 4.52
C ASP A 109 -7.25 21.44 3.02
N MET A 110 -8.35 21.60 2.30
CA MET A 110 -8.33 21.94 0.86
C MET A 110 -7.74 23.32 0.54
N GLN A 111 -7.56 24.18 1.55
CA GLN A 111 -6.93 25.50 1.40
C GLN A 111 -5.42 25.46 1.70
N GLY A 112 -4.90 24.31 2.12
CA GLY A 112 -3.49 24.12 2.47
C GLY A 112 -3.14 24.50 3.91
N ASN A 113 -4.13 24.73 4.79
CA ASN A 113 -3.86 24.99 6.20
C ASN A 113 -3.57 23.69 6.94
N VAL A 114 -2.60 23.73 7.86
CA VAL A 114 -2.28 22.58 8.73
C VAL A 114 -3.34 22.44 9.82
N VAL A 115 -4.19 21.43 9.72
CA VAL A 115 -5.29 21.15 10.67
C VAL A 115 -4.96 20.05 11.68
N GLY A 116 -3.92 19.25 11.44
CA GLY A 116 -3.51 18.16 12.34
C GLY A 116 -2.12 17.58 12.02
N GLY A 117 -1.69 16.60 12.81
CA GLY A 117 -0.37 15.96 12.66
C GLY A 117 0.78 16.80 13.23
N ASN A 118 1.95 16.72 12.60
CA ASN A 118 3.13 17.49 13.00
C ASN A 118 2.93 18.99 12.78
N ARG A 119 3.22 19.80 13.80
CA ARG A 119 3.13 21.27 13.74
C ARG A 119 4.48 21.95 13.92
N ARG A 120 5.56 21.19 13.96
CA ARG A 120 6.92 21.75 14.02
C ARG A 120 7.20 22.44 12.69
N GLN A 121 7.46 23.75 12.75
CA GLN A 121 7.93 24.47 11.58
C GLN A 121 9.31 23.93 11.19
N PRO A 122 9.57 23.66 9.90
CA PRO A 122 10.94 23.50 9.44
C PRO A 122 11.71 24.73 9.89
N THR A 123 12.82 24.55 10.60
CA THR A 123 13.72 25.67 10.99
C THR A 123 13.94 26.51 9.75
N GLN A 124 13.55 27.79 9.82
CA GLN A 124 13.64 28.69 8.68
C GLN A 124 15.05 28.62 8.13
N LEU A 125 15.17 28.34 6.83
CA LEU A 125 16.42 28.51 6.11
C LEU A 125 16.72 30.01 6.16
N VAL A 126 17.54 30.40 7.13
CA VAL A 126 18.21 31.71 7.20
C VAL A 126 19.31 31.80 6.16
#